data_AF-I0EM92-F1
#
_entry.id   AF-I0EM92-F1
#
_cell.length_a   1.000
_cell.length_b   1.000
_cell.length_c   1.000
_cell.angle_alpha   90.00
_cell.angle_beta   90.00
_cell.angle_gamma   90.00
#
_symmetry.space_group_name_H-M   'P 1'
#
loop_
_entity.id
_entity.type
_entity.pdbx_description
1 polymer ?
#
loop_
_entity_poly.entity_id
_entity_poly.type
_entity_poly.pdbx_seq_one_letter_code
_entity_poly.pdbx_strand_id
1 'polypeptide(L)'
;MSNHQNPLVKKFKIIGGACKGLSLNLPTTSSTRPTKAIVRESFFNTLQTEIYGAHFIEVFGGSASMGLEALSRGAESALFFEQNKSAYKTILENIALVEKRLQCSNRAHAIYDDTFKHLPNLSLKDNGLNIIYLDPPFETSGFKGIYEQCFCALETLLNRSNRTNLLVVFEHESVYKIPKNLVTLAIIKQKKFGKTTLSYFQ
;
A
#
# COMPACT_ATOMS: atom_id res chain seq x y z
N MET A 1 -23.20 15.63 -36.79
CA MET A 1 -23.18 15.81 -35.32
C MET A 1 -23.00 14.44 -34.69
N SER A 2 -21.76 13.98 -34.55
CA SER A 2 -21.43 12.69 -33.97
C SER A 2 -21.12 12.85 -32.48
N ASN A 3 -22.02 12.33 -31.64
CA ASN A 3 -21.78 12.14 -30.21
C ASN A 3 -20.64 11.14 -30.02
N HIS A 4 -19.43 11.62 -29.76
CA HIS A 4 -18.38 10.81 -29.17
C HIS A 4 -18.64 10.73 -27.65
N GLN A 5 -19.41 9.73 -27.25
CA GLN A 5 -19.38 9.25 -25.87
C GLN A 5 -17.95 8.76 -25.60
N ASN A 6 -17.18 9.59 -24.89
CA ASN A 6 -15.91 9.20 -24.33
C ASN A 6 -16.19 8.00 -23.40
N PRO A 7 -15.58 6.81 -23.61
CA PRO A 7 -15.79 5.70 -22.72
C PRO A 7 -15.41 6.15 -21.31
N LEU A 8 -16.29 5.91 -20.34
CA LEU A 8 -16.09 6.26 -18.94
C LEU A 8 -14.77 5.66 -18.46
N VAL A 9 -13.68 6.43 -18.54
CA VAL A 9 -12.42 6.09 -17.89
C VAL A 9 -12.77 5.99 -16.43
N LYS A 10 -12.81 4.76 -15.91
CA LYS A 10 -13.14 4.48 -14.52
C LYS A 10 -12.03 5.10 -13.68
N LYS A 11 -12.21 6.37 -13.29
CA LYS A 11 -11.20 7.13 -12.57
C LYS A 11 -10.92 6.43 -11.25
N PHE A 12 -9.65 6.14 -11.01
CA PHE A 12 -9.18 5.59 -9.76
C PHE A 12 -9.27 6.69 -8.69
N LYS A 13 -10.26 6.57 -7.79
CA LYS A 13 -10.61 7.61 -6.81
C LYS A 13 -10.38 7.13 -5.39
N ILE A 14 -10.16 8.07 -4.48
CA ILE A 14 -10.26 7.84 -3.04
C ILE A 14 -11.73 7.53 -2.69
N ILE A 15 -11.96 6.48 -1.91
CA ILE A 15 -13.27 5.88 -1.63
C ILE A 15 -13.91 6.47 -0.37
N GLY A 16 -13.12 6.75 0.67
CA GLY A 16 -13.58 7.21 1.97
C GLY A 16 -12.67 8.24 2.62
N GLY A 17 -13.09 8.76 3.76
CA GLY A 17 -12.38 9.81 4.48
C GLY A 17 -12.55 11.22 3.88
N ALA A 18 -11.73 12.15 4.33
CA ALA A 18 -11.82 13.58 4.00
C ALA A 18 -11.55 13.90 2.52
N CYS A 19 -10.80 13.04 1.83
CA CYS A 19 -10.50 13.16 0.40
C CYS A 19 -11.42 12.28 -0.48
N LYS A 20 -12.52 11.74 0.05
CA LYS A 20 -13.49 10.93 -0.72
C LYS A 20 -13.86 11.60 -2.05
N GLY A 21 -13.80 10.80 -3.12
CA GLY A 21 -14.12 11.20 -4.48
C GLY A 21 -12.99 11.90 -5.23
N LEU A 22 -11.88 12.24 -4.56
CA LEU A 22 -10.68 12.78 -5.22
C LEU A 22 -10.12 11.75 -6.20
N SER A 23 -9.89 12.17 -7.44
CA SER A 23 -9.29 11.31 -8.46
C SER A 23 -7.77 11.35 -8.33
N LEU A 24 -7.15 10.17 -8.36
CA LEU A 24 -5.70 10.02 -8.37
C LEU A 24 -5.23 9.78 -9.81
N ASN A 25 -4.03 10.29 -10.11
CA ASN A 25 -3.31 10.01 -11.33
C ASN A 25 -2.82 8.55 -11.31
N LEU A 26 -2.77 7.93 -12.49
CA LEU A 26 -2.19 6.61 -12.70
C LEU A 26 -0.90 6.75 -13.51
N PRO A 27 0.14 5.92 -13.25
CA PRO A 27 1.34 5.90 -14.06
C PRO A 27 1.03 5.58 -15.53
N THR A 28 1.79 6.17 -16.46
CA THR A 28 1.60 5.98 -17.91
C THR A 28 2.01 4.59 -18.40
N THR A 29 2.83 3.87 -17.64
CA THR A 29 3.23 2.49 -17.93
C THR A 29 2.25 1.53 -17.28
N SER A 30 1.47 0.86 -18.12
CA SER A 30 0.30 0.03 -17.76
C SER A 30 0.63 -1.35 -17.18
N SER A 31 1.82 -1.57 -16.62
CA SER A 31 2.16 -2.85 -15.99
C SER A 31 1.57 -3.01 -14.59
N THR A 32 1.20 -1.90 -13.94
CA THR A 32 0.61 -1.93 -12.60
C THR A 32 -0.91 -2.04 -12.72
N ARG A 33 -1.44 -3.23 -12.43
CA ARG A 33 -2.89 -3.40 -12.23
C ARG A 33 -3.23 -2.66 -10.92
N PRO A 34 -4.05 -1.60 -10.93
CA PRO A 34 -4.44 -0.97 -9.68
C PRO A 34 -5.08 -2.01 -8.76
N THR A 35 -4.73 -2.02 -7.47
CA THR A 35 -5.44 -2.82 -6.46
C THR A 35 -6.93 -2.64 -6.68
N LYS A 36 -7.65 -3.76 -6.88
CA LYS A 36 -9.07 -3.70 -7.24
C LYS A 36 -9.80 -2.92 -6.15
N ALA A 37 -10.72 -2.04 -6.55
CA ALA A 37 -11.49 -1.23 -5.61
C ALA A 37 -12.08 -2.07 -4.45
N ILE A 38 -12.54 -3.30 -4.74
CA ILE A 38 -13.06 -4.24 -3.73
C ILE A 38 -12.01 -4.70 -2.70
N VAL A 39 -10.75 -4.88 -3.10
CA VAL A 39 -9.64 -5.27 -2.21
C VAL A 39 -9.34 -4.11 -1.27
N ARG A 40 -9.20 -2.90 -1.82
CA ARG A 40 -8.98 -1.67 -1.04
C ARG A 40 -10.15 -1.38 -0.08
N GLU A 41 -11.40 -1.49 -0.55
CA GLU A 41 -12.59 -1.36 0.30
C GLU A 41 -12.57 -2.38 1.43
N SER A 42 -12.32 -3.66 1.13
CA SER A 42 -12.24 -4.69 2.16
C SER A 42 -11.11 -4.43 3.14
N PHE A 43 -9.95 -3.97 2.69
CA PHE A 43 -8.82 -3.64 3.57
C PHE A 43 -9.23 -2.57 4.58
N PHE A 44 -9.75 -1.43 4.12
CA PHE A 44 -10.14 -0.34 5.00
C PHE A 44 -11.38 -0.67 5.85
N ASN A 45 -12.29 -1.50 5.36
CA ASN A 45 -13.40 -2.02 6.17
C ASN A 45 -12.94 -3.02 7.22
N THR A 46 -11.77 -3.66 7.05
CA THR A 46 -11.21 -4.57 8.05
C THR A 46 -10.60 -3.79 9.21
N LEU A 47 -9.86 -2.72 8.89
CA LEU A 47 -9.11 -1.95 9.89
C LEU A 47 -9.96 -0.87 10.55
N GLN A 48 -10.98 -0.33 9.87
CA GLN A 48 -11.91 0.68 10.41
C GLN A 48 -11.20 1.77 11.21
N THR A 49 -11.34 1.78 12.53
CA THR A 49 -10.79 2.77 13.46
C THR A 49 -9.29 2.64 13.69
N GLU A 50 -8.68 1.48 13.40
CA GLU A 50 -7.23 1.27 13.54
C GLU A 50 -6.40 2.11 12.58
N ILE A 51 -7.02 2.65 11.52
CA ILE A 51 -6.36 3.54 10.56
C ILE A 51 -6.11 4.93 11.17
N TYR A 52 -6.97 5.40 12.07
CA TYR A 52 -6.85 6.74 12.62
C TYR A 52 -5.59 6.84 13.48
N GLY A 53 -4.72 7.81 13.19
CA GLY A 53 -3.43 7.97 13.85
C GLY A 53 -2.38 6.91 13.48
N ALA A 54 -2.65 6.03 12.51
CA ALA A 54 -1.69 5.02 12.06
C ALA A 54 -0.58 5.60 11.20
N HIS A 55 0.58 4.93 11.18
CA HIS A 55 1.66 5.20 10.25
C HIS A 55 1.63 4.15 9.14
N PHE A 56 1.23 4.56 7.94
CA PHE A 56 1.08 3.67 6.81
C PHE A 56 2.36 3.59 5.99
N ILE A 57 2.82 2.39 5.64
CA ILE A 57 3.98 2.16 4.80
C ILE A 57 3.55 1.29 3.62
N GLU A 58 3.54 1.86 2.42
CA GLU A 58 3.23 1.16 1.16
C GLU A 58 4.54 0.80 0.48
N VAL A 59 4.93 -0.48 0.63
CA VAL A 59 6.27 -1.01 0.27
C VAL A 59 6.48 -1.04 -1.24
N PHE A 60 5.40 -1.12 -2.01
CA PHE A 60 5.39 -1.06 -3.47
C PHE A 60 4.42 0.05 -3.88
N GLY A 61 4.97 1.25 -4.12
CA GLY A 61 4.21 2.49 -4.16
C GLY A 61 3.21 2.59 -5.32
N GLY A 62 3.59 2.24 -6.55
CA GLY A 62 2.71 2.33 -7.72
C GLY A 62 2.07 3.71 -7.88
N SER A 63 0.78 3.84 -7.54
CA SER A 63 0.03 5.11 -7.55
C SER A 63 -0.19 5.73 -6.17
N ALA A 64 0.42 5.15 -5.13
CA ALA A 64 0.27 5.48 -3.71
C ALA A 64 -1.16 5.31 -3.19
N SER A 65 -1.88 4.34 -3.74
CA SER A 65 -3.33 4.28 -3.61
C SER A 65 -3.84 3.90 -2.24
N MET A 66 -3.09 3.09 -1.52
CA MET A 66 -3.48 2.58 -0.21
C MET A 66 -3.10 3.59 0.85
N GLY A 67 -1.87 4.08 0.87
CA GLY A 67 -1.41 5.06 1.85
C GLY A 67 -2.14 6.40 1.73
N LEU A 68 -2.49 6.86 0.52
CA LEU A 68 -3.26 8.10 0.37
C LEU A 68 -4.73 7.94 0.80
N GLU A 69 -5.33 6.77 0.60
CA GLU A 69 -6.64 6.44 1.16
C GLU A 69 -6.57 6.35 2.70
N ALA A 70 -5.47 5.84 3.26
CA ALA A 70 -5.23 5.81 4.69
C ALA A 70 -5.14 7.23 5.27
N LEU A 71 -4.38 8.13 4.64
CA LEU A 71 -4.32 9.55 5.03
C LEU A 71 -5.69 10.21 4.97
N SER A 72 -6.46 9.97 3.91
CA SER A 72 -7.84 10.45 3.78
C SER A 72 -8.69 10.02 4.99
N ARG A 73 -8.45 8.82 5.52
CA ARG A 73 -9.15 8.22 6.67
C ARG A 73 -8.54 8.57 8.02
N GLY A 74 -7.52 9.43 8.06
CA GLY A 74 -6.94 9.95 9.29
C GLY A 74 -5.67 9.23 9.77
N ALA A 75 -5.02 8.42 8.94
CA ALA A 75 -3.66 7.94 9.24
C ALA A 75 -2.73 9.14 9.46
N GLU A 76 -1.89 9.09 10.49
CA GLU A 76 -0.99 10.18 10.86
C GLU A 76 -0.01 10.50 9.73
N SER A 77 0.61 9.46 9.16
CA SER A 77 1.56 9.61 8.06
C SER A 77 1.47 8.45 7.06
N ALA A 78 1.97 8.68 5.84
CA ALA A 78 2.21 7.65 4.84
C ALA A 78 3.62 7.73 4.25
N LEU A 79 4.28 6.58 4.11
CA LEU A 79 5.58 6.42 3.44
C LEU A 79 5.43 5.49 2.24
N PHE A 80 5.99 5.87 1.10
CA PHE A 80 5.93 5.11 -0.14
C PHE A 80 7.34 4.80 -0.65
N PHE A 81 7.58 3.57 -1.11
CA PHE A 81 8.81 3.21 -1.83
C PHE A 81 8.47 2.91 -3.29
N GLU A 82 9.19 3.51 -4.24
CA GLU A 82 8.96 3.28 -5.66
C GLU A 82 10.27 3.42 -6.46
N GLN A 83 10.60 2.40 -7.25
CA GLN A 83 11.83 2.36 -8.05
C GLN A 83 11.62 2.83 -9.49
N ASN A 84 10.39 2.90 -9.98
CA ASN A 84 10.07 3.37 -11.31
C ASN A 84 9.90 4.90 -11.32
N LYS A 85 10.71 5.60 -12.12
CA LYS A 85 10.71 7.07 -12.19
C LYS A 85 9.35 7.67 -12.53
N SER A 86 8.61 7.04 -13.45
CA SER A 86 7.30 7.54 -13.86
C SER A 86 6.26 7.35 -12.77
N ALA A 87 6.25 6.19 -12.11
CA ALA A 87 5.35 5.94 -10.99
C ALA A 87 5.68 6.84 -9.80
N TYR A 88 6.97 7.02 -9.47
CA TYR A 88 7.40 7.95 -8.42
C TYR A 88 6.92 9.38 -8.67
N LYS A 89 7.03 9.89 -9.90
CA LYS A 89 6.47 11.20 -10.26
C LYS A 89 4.95 11.26 -10.02
N THR A 90 4.22 10.22 -10.42
CA THR A 90 2.78 10.11 -10.17
C THR A 90 2.45 10.12 -8.68
N ILE A 91 3.25 9.44 -7.84
CA ILE A 91 3.08 9.47 -6.38
C ILE A 91 3.22 10.89 -5.85
N LEU A 92 4.25 11.65 -6.26
CA LEU A 92 4.44 13.03 -5.82
C LEU A 92 3.26 13.94 -6.20
N GLU A 93 2.73 13.79 -7.42
CA GLU A 93 1.54 14.53 -7.86
C GLU A 93 0.31 14.16 -7.01
N ASN A 94 0.10 12.88 -6.74
CA ASN A 94 -1.02 12.39 -5.93
C ASN A 94 -0.92 12.84 -4.46
N ILE A 95 0.29 12.86 -3.89
CA ILE A 95 0.55 13.42 -2.55
C ILE A 95 0.10 14.88 -2.51
N ALA A 96 0.55 15.70 -3.46
CA ALA A 96 0.20 17.11 -3.50
C ALA A 96 -1.32 17.35 -3.61
N LEU A 97 -2.04 16.52 -4.39
CA LEU A 97 -3.50 16.58 -4.50
C LEU A 97 -4.19 16.28 -3.16
N VAL A 98 -3.72 15.26 -2.44
CA VAL A 98 -4.29 14.83 -1.16
C VAL A 98 -3.97 15.82 -0.05
N GLU A 99 -2.72 16.24 0.08
CA GLU A 99 -2.29 17.22 1.09
C GLU A 99 -3.03 18.55 0.92
N LYS A 100 -3.20 19.03 -0.32
CA LYS A 100 -4.02 20.21 -0.61
C LYS A 100 -5.46 20.03 -0.13
N ARG A 101 -6.07 18.86 -0.34
CA ARG A 101 -7.45 18.59 0.08
C ARG A 101 -7.58 18.46 1.60
N LEU A 102 -6.57 17.90 2.26
CA LEU A 102 -6.50 17.77 3.72
C LEU A 102 -6.08 19.06 4.43
N GLN A 103 -5.59 20.07 3.69
CA GLN A 103 -5.02 21.29 4.25
C GLN A 103 -3.88 20.99 5.24
N CYS A 104 -3.03 20.03 4.87
CA CYS A 104 -1.86 19.62 5.65
C CYS A 104 -0.61 19.61 4.78
N SER A 105 0.56 19.42 5.40
CA SER A 105 1.82 19.24 4.70
C SER A 105 2.71 18.27 5.49
N ASN A 106 3.63 17.60 4.81
CA ASN A 106 4.62 16.69 5.41
C ASN A 106 4.00 15.45 6.08
N ARG A 107 2.79 15.03 5.68
CA ARG A 107 2.18 13.78 6.17
C ARG A 107 2.45 12.62 5.23
N ALA A 108 2.84 12.87 3.99
CA ALA A 108 3.22 11.85 3.02
C ALA A 108 4.63 12.08 2.48
N HIS A 109 5.42 11.00 2.41
CA HIS A 109 6.76 11.02 1.84
C HIS A 109 6.95 9.84 0.90
N ALA A 110 7.64 10.07 -0.22
CA ALA A 110 8.00 9.03 -1.17
C ALA A 110 9.51 8.94 -1.31
N ILE A 111 10.04 7.72 -1.40
CA ILE A 111 11.46 7.42 -1.62
C ILE A 111 11.60 6.79 -3.01
N TYR A 112 12.40 7.43 -3.86
CA TYR A 112 12.72 6.95 -5.21
C TYR A 112 13.91 5.99 -5.18
N ASP A 113 13.65 4.72 -4.83
CA ASP A 113 14.67 3.67 -4.79
C ASP A 113 14.02 2.28 -4.74
N ASP A 114 14.85 1.25 -4.83
CA ASP A 114 14.47 -0.13 -4.57
C ASP A 114 14.09 -0.32 -3.09
N THR A 115 12.85 -0.74 -2.86
CA THR A 115 12.29 -0.99 -1.53
C THR A 115 13.13 -1.94 -0.69
N PHE A 116 13.81 -2.92 -1.30
CA PHE A 116 14.63 -3.91 -0.57
C PHE A 116 15.90 -3.31 0.04
N LYS A 117 16.34 -2.13 -0.39
CA LYS A 117 17.43 -1.40 0.26
C LYS A 117 16.98 -0.69 1.54
N HIS A 118 15.69 -0.39 1.65
CA HIS A 118 15.14 0.45 2.71
C HIS A 118 14.32 -0.33 3.73
N LEU A 119 13.47 -1.26 3.30
CA LEU A 119 12.57 -2.03 4.16
C LEU A 119 13.28 -2.72 5.32
N PRO A 120 14.43 -3.40 5.14
CA PRO A 120 15.15 -4.00 6.24
C PRO A 120 15.54 -2.99 7.33
N ASN A 121 15.79 -1.74 6.94
CA ASN A 121 16.29 -0.66 7.79
C ASN A 121 15.22 0.37 8.20
N LEU A 122 13.94 0.07 7.94
CA LEU A 122 12.84 0.98 8.21
C LEU A 122 12.75 1.32 9.71
N SER A 123 12.66 2.62 10.01
CA SER A 123 12.41 3.10 11.37
C SER A 123 10.91 3.18 11.64
N LEU A 124 10.40 2.24 12.43
CA LEU A 124 8.99 2.22 12.86
C LEU A 124 8.75 3.27 13.94
N LYS A 125 7.53 3.81 13.97
CA LYS A 125 7.12 4.84 14.94
C LYS A 125 6.68 4.22 16.27
N ASP A 126 6.97 4.94 17.35
CA ASP A 126 6.72 4.52 18.73
C ASP A 126 5.25 4.68 19.13
N ASN A 127 4.58 5.70 18.56
CA ASN A 127 3.18 5.97 18.75
C ASN A 127 2.36 5.46 17.55
N GLY A 128 1.08 5.18 17.79
CA GLY A 128 0.16 4.69 16.76
C GLY A 128 0.49 3.28 16.26
N LEU A 129 -0.36 2.76 15.38
CA LEU A 129 -0.13 1.48 14.71
C LEU A 129 0.74 1.70 13.46
N ASN A 130 1.84 0.96 13.32
CA ASN A 130 2.57 0.88 12.06
C ASN A 130 1.88 -0.15 11.17
N ILE A 131 1.46 0.24 9.98
CA ILE A 131 0.81 -0.65 9.01
C ILE A 131 1.72 -0.78 7.80
N ILE A 132 2.39 -1.92 7.65
CA ILE A 132 3.22 -2.22 6.49
C ILE A 132 2.37 -2.99 5.47
N TYR A 133 2.06 -2.35 4.35
CA TYR A 133 1.30 -2.94 3.25
C TYR A 133 2.24 -3.32 2.11
N LEU A 134 2.23 -4.60 1.73
CA LEU A 134 3.01 -5.15 0.64
C LEU A 134 2.08 -5.65 -0.47
N ASP A 135 2.14 -5.01 -1.63
CA ASP A 135 1.54 -5.49 -2.89
C ASP A 135 2.64 -5.67 -3.94
N PRO A 136 3.56 -6.64 -3.74
CA PRO A 136 4.61 -6.89 -4.71
C PRO A 136 4.01 -7.29 -6.07
N PRO A 137 4.71 -7.01 -7.17
CA PRO A 137 4.30 -7.53 -8.47
C PRO A 137 4.23 -9.06 -8.43
N PHE A 138 3.28 -9.62 -9.18
CA PHE A 138 3.01 -11.05 -9.20
C PHE A 138 4.17 -11.85 -9.82
N GLU A 139 4.54 -12.99 -9.22
CA GLU A 139 5.57 -13.88 -9.78
C GLU A 139 5.20 -14.36 -11.19
N THR A 140 3.90 -14.60 -11.42
CA THR A 140 3.37 -14.96 -12.74
C THR A 140 3.60 -13.89 -13.81
N SER A 141 3.94 -12.66 -13.41
CA SER A 141 4.35 -11.56 -14.27
C SER A 141 5.89 -11.47 -14.47
N GLY A 142 6.64 -12.50 -14.08
CA GLY A 142 8.10 -12.59 -14.27
C GLY A 142 8.94 -12.21 -13.06
N PHE A 143 8.33 -11.88 -11.92
CA PHE A 143 9.00 -11.46 -10.69
C PHE A 143 9.27 -12.65 -9.76
N LYS A 144 9.94 -13.68 -10.25
CA LYS A 144 10.20 -14.90 -9.47
C LYS A 144 11.00 -14.60 -8.19
N GLY A 145 10.57 -15.15 -7.05
CA GLY A 145 11.23 -14.99 -5.76
C GLY A 145 10.88 -13.69 -5.04
N ILE A 146 9.93 -12.89 -5.54
CA ILE A 146 9.63 -11.57 -4.97
C ILE A 146 8.98 -11.67 -3.59
N TYR A 147 8.16 -12.69 -3.35
CA TYR A 147 7.55 -12.92 -2.04
C TYR A 147 8.62 -13.29 -1.02
N GLU A 148 9.54 -14.19 -1.36
CA GLU A 148 10.66 -14.62 -0.53
C GLU A 148 11.58 -13.44 -0.17
N GLN A 149 11.84 -12.54 -1.14
CA GLN A 149 12.59 -11.30 -0.88
C GLN A 149 11.86 -10.40 0.12
N CYS A 150 10.52 -10.26 0.01
CA CYS A 150 9.73 -9.52 0.99
C CYS A 150 9.82 -10.14 2.39
N PHE A 151 9.71 -11.48 2.48
CA PHE A 151 9.86 -12.18 3.76
C PHE A 151 11.23 -11.96 4.39
N CYS A 152 12.31 -12.11 3.61
CA CYS A 152 13.69 -11.89 4.10
C CYS A 152 13.91 -10.44 4.59
N ALA A 153 13.40 -9.46 3.84
CA ALA A 153 13.51 -8.06 4.22
C ALA A 153 12.72 -7.73 5.50
N LEU A 154 11.49 -8.27 5.62
CA LEU A 154 10.69 -8.12 6.84
C LEU A 154 11.29 -8.85 8.03
N GLU A 155 11.84 -10.04 7.85
CA GLU A 155 12.54 -10.77 8.91
C GLU A 155 13.70 -9.95 9.47
N THR A 156 14.50 -9.33 8.59
CA THR A 156 15.58 -8.44 9.00
C THR A 156 15.08 -7.20 9.77
N LEU A 157 13.96 -6.63 9.33
CA LEU A 157 13.32 -5.51 10.04
C LEU A 157 12.80 -5.94 11.42
N LEU A 158 12.09 -7.07 11.50
CA LEU A 158 11.45 -7.56 12.72
C LEU A 158 12.48 -8.02 13.75
N ASN A 159 13.56 -8.67 13.33
CA ASN A 159 14.61 -9.12 14.25
C ASN A 159 15.36 -7.96 14.93
N ARG A 160 15.36 -6.75 14.35
CA ARG A 160 15.91 -5.55 15.02
C ARG A 160 14.88 -4.80 15.86
N SER A 161 13.60 -5.02 15.59
CA SER A 161 12.51 -4.20 16.07
C SER A 161 11.81 -4.90 17.24
N ASN A 162 11.95 -4.36 18.44
CA ASN A 162 11.20 -4.83 19.62
C ASN A 162 9.77 -4.27 19.68
N ARG A 163 9.19 -3.90 18.53
CA ARG A 163 7.92 -3.19 18.45
C ARG A 163 6.74 -4.17 18.38
N THR A 164 5.71 -3.89 19.15
CA THR A 164 4.45 -4.68 19.18
C THR A 164 3.29 -3.96 18.48
N ASN A 165 3.43 -2.67 18.19
CA ASN A 165 2.46 -1.83 17.51
C ASN A 165 2.61 -1.93 15.98
N LEU A 166 2.53 -3.15 15.45
CA LEU A 166 2.78 -3.44 14.04
C LEU A 166 1.71 -4.36 13.47
N LEU A 167 1.23 -4.02 12.27
CA LEU A 167 0.42 -4.87 11.42
C LEU A 167 1.11 -4.97 10.06
N VAL A 168 1.39 -6.20 9.63
CA VAL A 168 1.91 -6.46 8.28
C VAL A 168 0.79 -7.06 7.44
N VAL A 169 0.56 -6.51 6.25
CA VAL A 169 -0.47 -7.00 5.34
C VAL A 169 0.12 -7.26 3.96
N PHE A 170 -0.04 -8.48 3.49
CA PHE A 170 0.35 -8.90 2.14
C PHE A 170 -0.87 -9.00 1.23
N GLU A 171 -0.86 -8.26 0.12
CA GLU A 171 -1.64 -8.56 -1.08
C GLU A 171 -0.81 -9.50 -1.96
N HIS A 172 -1.30 -10.73 -2.17
CA HIS A 172 -0.56 -11.75 -2.92
C HIS A 172 -1.47 -12.57 -3.84
N GLU A 173 -0.85 -13.29 -4.77
CA GLU A 173 -1.57 -14.27 -5.58
C GLU A 173 -2.21 -15.34 -4.68
N SER A 174 -3.48 -15.66 -4.91
CA SER A 174 -4.22 -16.64 -4.07
C SER A 174 -3.71 -18.07 -4.21
N VAL A 175 -2.90 -18.33 -5.25
CA VAL A 175 -2.21 -19.63 -5.45
C VAL A 175 -0.89 -19.70 -4.68
N TYR A 176 -0.34 -18.56 -4.26
CA TYR A 176 0.87 -18.51 -3.45
C TYR A 176 0.56 -19.04 -2.03
N LYS A 177 1.35 -20.01 -1.58
CA LYS A 177 1.24 -20.60 -0.24
C LYS A 177 2.03 -19.74 0.74
N ILE A 178 1.39 -18.69 1.22
CA ILE A 178 2.02 -17.79 2.18
C ILE A 178 2.31 -18.54 3.52
N PRO A 179 3.52 -18.37 4.11
CA PRO A 179 3.84 -18.91 5.42
C PRO A 179 2.86 -18.45 6.50
N LYS A 180 2.57 -19.31 7.48
CA LYS A 180 1.65 -18.98 8.59
C LYS A 180 2.26 -18.03 9.62
N ASN A 181 3.59 -17.98 9.67
CA ASN A 181 4.35 -17.16 10.61
C ASN A 181 5.37 -16.33 9.82
N LEU A 182 5.62 -15.12 10.30
CA LEU A 182 6.68 -14.21 9.88
C LEU A 182 7.43 -13.80 11.14
N VAL A 183 8.57 -14.44 11.40
CA VAL A 183 9.31 -14.32 12.68
C VAL A 183 8.38 -14.66 13.86
N THR A 184 8.04 -13.68 14.69
CA THR A 184 7.13 -13.80 15.83
C THR A 184 5.68 -13.48 15.49
N LEU A 185 5.39 -12.92 14.31
CA LEU A 185 4.04 -12.56 13.89
C LEU A 185 3.34 -13.78 13.28
N ALA A 186 2.07 -13.98 13.62
CA ALA A 186 1.25 -15.05 13.06
C ALA A 186 0.19 -14.46 12.13
N ILE A 187 -0.28 -15.25 11.16
CA ILE A 187 -1.47 -14.87 10.40
C ILE A 187 -2.66 -14.81 11.35
N ILE A 188 -3.24 -13.63 11.50
CA ILE A 188 -4.47 -13.40 12.27
C ILE A 188 -5.72 -13.40 11.38
N LYS A 189 -5.57 -13.14 10.07
CA LYS A 189 -6.69 -13.06 9.14
C LYS A 189 -6.25 -13.27 7.69
N GLN A 190 -7.11 -13.88 6.88
CA GLN A 190 -6.99 -13.90 5.42
C GLN A 190 -8.33 -13.59 4.75
N LYS A 191 -8.29 -12.88 3.63
CA LYS A 191 -9.48 -12.61 2.79
C LYS A 191 -9.15 -12.79 1.32
N LYS A 192 -9.89 -13.65 0.63
CA LYS A 192 -9.68 -14.01 -0.77
C LYS A 192 -10.62 -13.25 -1.71
N PHE A 193 -10.08 -12.77 -2.83
CA PHE A 193 -10.74 -12.00 -3.89
C PHE A 193 -10.36 -12.57 -5.26
N GLY A 194 -10.88 -13.75 -5.58
CA GLY A 194 -10.55 -14.46 -6.83
C GLY A 194 -9.08 -14.89 -6.87
N LYS A 195 -8.26 -14.18 -7.65
CA LYS A 195 -6.81 -14.42 -7.80
C LYS A 195 -5.95 -13.67 -6.78
N THR A 196 -6.52 -12.77 -5.98
CA THR A 196 -5.80 -11.99 -4.96
C THR A 196 -6.23 -12.43 -3.56
N THR A 197 -5.30 -12.53 -2.61
CA THR A 197 -5.59 -12.74 -1.19
C THR A 197 -4.89 -11.66 -0.37
N LEU A 198 -5.60 -11.11 0.62
CA LEU A 198 -5.02 -10.29 1.68
C LEU A 198 -4.73 -11.18 2.88
N SER A 199 -3.48 -11.18 3.36
CA SER A 199 -3.05 -11.89 4.58
C SER A 199 -2.51 -10.90 5.59
N TYR A 200 -3.05 -10.94 6.81
CA TYR A 200 -2.75 -10.02 7.90
C TYR A 200 -1.94 -10.75 8.98
N PHE A 201 -0.80 -10.18 9.36
CA PHE A 201 0.13 -10.71 10.36
C PHE A 201 0.28 -9.75 11.53
N GLN A 202 0.17 -10.28 12.74
CA GLN A 202 0.34 -9.56 14.00
C GLN A 202 0.81 -10.51 15.11
#